data_AF-A0A2V5JR41-F1
#
_entry.id   AF-A0A2V5JR41-F1
#
_cell.length_a   1.000
_cell.length_b   1.000
_cell.length_c   1.000
_cell.angle_alpha   90.00
_cell.angle_beta   90.00
_cell.angle_gamma   90.00
#
_symmetry.space_group_name_H-M   'P 1'
#
loop_
_entity.id
_entity.type
_entity.pdbx_description
1 polymer ?
#
loop_
_entity_poly.entity_id
_entity_poly.type
_entity_poly.pdbx_seq_one_letter_code
_entity_poly.pdbx_strand_id
1 'polypeptide(L)'
;ESEALIKNHTAEREKAEANALKIAQQRAARMTAISDRETELRRLRDSLGELQDRRARQQVRESQLQMKIDNLVDHVSRNYHVDLRVFAPDHAAFEKTLSAQLKRSEKLEGGAPVTAGSPQLVPRDLEKLITELRAHLDNMGPVNLDAVHEYDELEERYKFLEAQNNDLTNSRRELLDVIAHINSTTRKLFSETFAQVRVNFREMFMELFGGGRADLSLLDENDPLNCGIEISAKPPGKQLQSISLLSGGERSMVAVALLFAIYMVRPSPFCILDEVDAAMDEGNINRFIRVLDRFVQQSQFIIITHNKRTIAKADVLYGVTMEERGVSKLVGMKLTVPQQVSKDLSSNGGEQNSTQRHLALAMR
;
A
#
# COMPACT_ATOMS: atom_id res chain seq x y z
N GLU A 1 143.34 -56.85 -17.97
CA GLU A 1 142.00 -56.86 -17.33
C GLU A 1 141.34 -55.48 -17.24
N SER A 2 142.11 -54.40 -17.09
CA SER A 2 141.61 -53.02 -16.99
C SER A 2 140.91 -52.47 -18.26
N GLU A 3 141.43 -52.74 -19.46
CA GLU A 3 140.83 -52.20 -20.70
C GLU A 3 139.48 -52.82 -21.08
N ALA A 4 139.24 -54.09 -20.74
CA ALA A 4 137.99 -54.79 -21.02
C ALA A 4 136.84 -54.32 -20.09
N LEU A 5 137.16 -54.02 -18.83
CA LEU A 5 136.21 -53.45 -17.86
C LEU A 5 135.81 -52.02 -18.24
N ILE A 6 136.75 -51.21 -18.73
CA ILE A 6 136.46 -49.85 -19.22
C ILE A 6 135.52 -49.89 -20.43
N LYS A 7 135.77 -50.79 -21.40
CA LYS A 7 134.88 -50.96 -22.57
C LYS A 7 133.47 -51.44 -22.21
N ASN A 8 133.35 -52.35 -21.23
CA ASN A 8 132.03 -52.79 -20.76
C ASN A 8 131.28 -51.67 -20.04
N HIS A 9 131.95 -50.90 -19.17
CA HIS A 9 131.33 -49.76 -18.49
C HIS A 9 130.97 -48.62 -19.45
N THR A 10 131.76 -48.35 -20.50
CA THR A 10 131.37 -47.36 -21.53
C THR A 10 130.16 -47.84 -22.33
N ALA A 11 130.08 -49.13 -22.68
CA ALA A 11 128.93 -49.68 -23.40
C ALA A 11 127.65 -49.75 -22.54
N GLU A 12 127.77 -50.05 -21.24
CA GLU A 12 126.64 -49.97 -20.30
C GLU A 12 126.17 -48.54 -20.10
N ARG A 13 127.09 -47.58 -20.04
CA ARG A 13 126.79 -46.16 -19.92
C ARG A 13 126.10 -45.61 -21.17
N GLU A 14 126.56 -45.97 -22.37
CA GLU A 14 125.88 -45.63 -23.62
C GLU A 14 124.48 -46.25 -23.71
N LYS A 15 124.31 -47.51 -23.29
CA LYS A 15 122.97 -48.14 -23.22
C LYS A 15 122.06 -47.46 -22.20
N ALA A 16 122.58 -47.05 -21.05
CA ALA A 16 121.84 -46.32 -20.03
C ALA A 16 121.46 -44.91 -20.51
N GLU A 17 122.36 -44.21 -21.20
CA GLU A 17 122.11 -42.90 -21.81
C GLU A 17 121.06 -42.99 -22.92
N ALA A 18 121.14 -44.01 -23.79
CA ALA A 18 120.12 -44.26 -24.82
C ALA A 18 118.74 -44.59 -24.23
N ASN A 19 118.68 -45.39 -23.16
CA ASN A 19 117.44 -45.69 -22.45
C ASN A 19 116.87 -44.46 -21.73
N ALA A 20 117.73 -43.63 -21.12
CA ALA A 20 117.33 -42.39 -20.49
C ALA A 20 116.75 -41.40 -21.51
N LEU A 21 117.36 -41.29 -22.69
CA LEU A 21 116.84 -40.51 -23.83
C LEU A 21 115.48 -41.02 -24.31
N LYS A 22 115.32 -42.34 -24.44
CA LYS A 22 114.03 -42.95 -24.85
C LYS A 22 112.92 -42.69 -23.82
N ILE A 23 113.22 -42.82 -22.53
CA ILE A 23 112.28 -42.53 -21.45
C ILE A 23 111.96 -41.02 -21.41
N ALA A 24 112.94 -40.15 -21.61
CA ALA A 24 112.74 -38.70 -21.67
C ALA A 24 111.83 -38.30 -22.84
N GLN A 25 112.03 -38.90 -24.02
CA GLN A 25 111.16 -38.69 -25.19
C GLN A 25 109.73 -39.20 -24.94
N GLN A 26 109.57 -40.39 -24.34
CA GLN A 26 108.26 -40.92 -23.98
C GLN A 26 107.55 -40.05 -22.93
N ARG A 27 108.29 -39.52 -21.94
CA ARG A 27 107.76 -38.61 -20.93
C ARG A 27 107.32 -37.28 -21.56
N ALA A 28 108.13 -36.72 -22.46
CA ALA A 28 107.80 -35.50 -23.20
C ALA A 28 106.52 -35.69 -24.03
N ALA A 29 106.41 -36.79 -24.78
CA ALA A 29 105.21 -37.10 -25.58
C ALA A 29 103.95 -37.32 -24.71
N ARG A 30 104.09 -37.94 -23.54
CA ARG A 30 102.97 -38.08 -22.59
C ARG A 30 102.58 -36.75 -21.95
N MET A 31 103.55 -35.88 -21.63
CA MET A 31 103.27 -34.56 -21.10
C MET A 31 102.54 -33.67 -22.12
N THR A 32 102.90 -33.72 -23.40
CA THR A 32 102.18 -32.99 -24.44
C THR A 32 100.74 -33.51 -24.58
N ALA A 33 100.55 -34.84 -24.60
CA ALA A 33 99.22 -35.44 -24.68
C ALA A 33 98.33 -35.09 -23.47
N ILE A 34 98.90 -35.03 -22.25
CA ILE A 34 98.18 -34.60 -21.04
C ILE A 34 97.80 -33.12 -21.16
N SER A 35 98.74 -32.25 -21.57
CA SER A 35 98.46 -30.83 -21.79
C SER A 35 97.35 -30.61 -22.81
N ASP A 36 97.39 -31.31 -23.95
CA ASP A 36 96.36 -31.21 -24.98
C ASP A 36 94.99 -31.61 -24.42
N ARG A 37 94.93 -32.73 -23.68
CA ARG A 37 93.67 -33.21 -23.08
C ARG A 37 93.16 -32.29 -21.97
N GLU A 38 94.04 -31.66 -21.20
CA GLU A 38 93.67 -30.63 -20.21
C GLU A 38 93.10 -29.38 -20.87
N THR A 39 93.67 -28.94 -21.99
CA THR A 39 93.12 -27.80 -22.74
C THR A 39 91.75 -28.11 -23.34
N GLU A 40 91.54 -29.33 -23.82
CA GLU A 40 90.24 -29.78 -24.33
C GLU A 40 89.19 -29.88 -23.22
N LEU A 41 89.56 -30.41 -22.04
CA LEU A 41 88.69 -30.44 -20.86
C LEU A 41 88.33 -29.03 -20.38
N ARG A 42 89.26 -28.07 -20.44
CA ARG A 42 88.95 -26.66 -20.12
C ARG A 42 87.92 -26.09 -21.10
N ARG A 43 88.13 -26.25 -22.41
CA ARG A 43 87.17 -25.81 -23.43
C ARG A 43 85.78 -26.43 -23.25
N LEU A 44 85.71 -27.73 -22.95
CA LEU A 44 84.45 -28.42 -22.68
C LEU A 44 83.74 -27.87 -21.44
N ARG A 45 84.47 -27.60 -20.35
CA ARG A 45 83.91 -27.00 -19.13
C ARG A 45 83.39 -25.58 -19.38
N ASP A 46 84.14 -24.78 -20.12
CA ASP A 46 83.73 -23.42 -20.48
C ASP A 46 82.43 -23.46 -21.32
N SER A 47 82.36 -24.37 -22.31
CA SER A 47 81.14 -24.56 -23.11
C SER A 47 79.94 -25.05 -22.30
N LEU A 48 80.17 -25.91 -21.29
CA LEU A 48 79.13 -26.40 -20.40
C LEU A 48 78.61 -25.25 -19.51
N GLY A 49 79.51 -24.40 -19.02
CA GLY A 49 79.15 -23.20 -18.25
C GLY A 49 78.29 -22.25 -19.08
N GLU A 50 78.67 -21.96 -20.32
CA GLU A 50 77.86 -21.11 -21.22
C GLU A 50 76.48 -21.70 -21.49
N LEU A 51 76.36 -23.01 -21.69
CA LEU A 51 75.07 -23.67 -21.92
C LEU A 51 74.18 -23.64 -20.67
N GLN A 52 74.76 -23.82 -19.48
CA GLN A 52 74.03 -23.72 -18.22
C GLN A 52 73.52 -22.30 -17.99
N ASP A 53 74.33 -21.29 -18.26
CA ASP A 53 73.92 -19.89 -18.16
C ASP A 53 72.78 -19.55 -19.15
N ARG A 54 72.86 -20.05 -20.39
CA ARG A 54 71.77 -19.88 -21.38
C ARG A 54 70.48 -20.53 -20.92
N ARG A 55 70.55 -21.75 -20.37
CA ARG A 55 69.38 -22.45 -19.83
C ARG A 55 68.76 -21.68 -18.67
N ALA A 56 69.57 -21.20 -17.73
CA ALA A 56 69.09 -20.40 -16.60
C ALA A 56 68.37 -19.13 -17.07
N ARG A 57 68.93 -18.42 -18.06
CA ARG A 57 68.29 -17.24 -18.66
C ARG A 57 66.97 -17.56 -19.35
N GLN A 58 66.89 -18.67 -20.07
CA GLN A 58 65.65 -19.11 -20.71
C GLN A 58 64.58 -19.47 -19.67
N GLN A 59 64.94 -20.16 -18.60
CA GLN A 59 64.01 -20.57 -17.55
C GLN A 59 63.45 -19.38 -16.76
N VAL A 60 64.27 -18.35 -16.51
CA VAL A 60 63.80 -17.08 -15.93
C VAL A 60 62.85 -16.36 -16.88
N ARG A 61 63.12 -16.38 -18.19
CA ARG A 61 62.24 -15.74 -19.18
C ARG A 61 60.90 -16.46 -19.31
N GLU A 62 60.91 -17.79 -19.24
CA GLU A 62 59.71 -18.62 -19.23
C GLU A 62 58.84 -18.31 -18.02
N SER A 63 59.42 -18.26 -16.80
CA SER A 63 58.65 -17.92 -15.59
C SER A 63 58.10 -16.49 -15.63
N GLN A 64 58.85 -15.52 -16.16
CA GLN A 64 58.37 -14.16 -16.36
C GLN A 64 57.19 -14.09 -17.34
N LEU A 65 57.23 -14.86 -18.43
CA LEU A 65 56.13 -14.93 -19.39
C LEU A 65 54.90 -15.58 -18.76
N GLN A 66 55.10 -16.66 -18.00
CA GLN A 66 54.00 -17.33 -17.28
C GLN A 66 53.29 -16.38 -16.33
N MET A 67 54.04 -15.64 -15.49
CA MET A 67 53.48 -14.63 -14.59
C MET A 67 52.71 -13.52 -15.33
N LYS A 68 53.17 -13.11 -16.52
CA LYS A 68 52.44 -12.12 -17.33
C LYS A 68 51.11 -12.68 -17.85
N ILE A 69 51.10 -13.94 -18.29
CA ILE A 69 49.88 -14.62 -18.75
C ILE A 69 48.89 -14.73 -17.59
N ASP A 70 49.34 -15.18 -16.41
CA ASP A 70 48.47 -15.32 -15.24
C ASP A 70 47.87 -13.97 -14.80
N ASN A 71 48.68 -12.91 -14.77
CA ASN A 71 48.18 -11.56 -14.47
C ASN A 71 47.14 -11.07 -15.49
N LEU A 72 47.33 -11.36 -16.79
CA LEU A 72 46.37 -10.99 -17.83
C LEU A 72 45.05 -11.75 -17.67
N VAL A 73 45.12 -13.06 -17.38
CA VAL A 73 43.93 -13.90 -17.15
C VAL A 73 43.14 -13.37 -15.95
N ASP A 74 43.82 -13.09 -14.84
CA ASP A 74 43.19 -12.54 -13.64
C ASP A 74 42.57 -11.17 -13.89
N HIS A 75 43.24 -10.30 -14.64
CA HIS A 75 42.74 -8.97 -14.94
C HIS A 75 41.47 -9.02 -15.80
N VAL A 76 41.45 -9.85 -16.84
CA VAL A 76 40.28 -10.01 -17.70
C VAL A 76 39.13 -10.68 -16.94
N SER A 77 39.41 -11.70 -16.15
CA SER A 77 38.39 -12.36 -15.33
C SER A 77 37.76 -11.41 -14.33
N ARG A 78 38.53 -10.57 -13.63
CA ARG A 78 37.97 -9.62 -12.64
C ARG A 78 37.18 -8.48 -13.29
N ASN A 79 37.69 -7.93 -14.38
CA ASN A 79 37.06 -6.75 -14.98
C ASN A 79 35.84 -7.12 -15.82
N TYR A 80 35.91 -8.23 -16.55
CA TYR A 80 34.89 -8.60 -17.53
C TYR A 80 34.08 -9.84 -17.12
N HIS A 81 34.41 -10.48 -16.00
CA HIS A 81 33.73 -11.70 -15.51
C HIS A 81 33.68 -12.83 -16.55
N VAL A 82 34.65 -12.84 -17.48
CA VAL A 82 34.82 -13.87 -18.51
C VAL A 82 35.93 -14.82 -18.09
N ASP A 83 35.64 -16.12 -18.07
CA ASP A 83 36.67 -17.13 -17.88
C ASP A 83 37.38 -17.45 -19.21
N LEU A 84 38.56 -16.85 -19.39
CA LEU A 84 39.44 -17.07 -20.54
C LEU A 84 39.87 -18.53 -20.71
N ARG A 85 39.83 -19.36 -19.66
CA ARG A 85 40.26 -20.77 -19.72
C ARG A 85 39.20 -21.66 -20.38
N VAL A 86 37.93 -21.26 -20.29
CA VAL A 86 36.78 -21.96 -20.90
C VAL A 86 36.45 -21.35 -22.28
N PHE A 87 37.00 -20.18 -22.59
CA PHE A 87 36.78 -19.49 -23.85
C PHE A 87 37.35 -20.27 -25.04
N ALA A 88 36.47 -20.78 -25.91
CA ALA A 88 36.83 -21.36 -27.19
C ALA A 88 36.77 -20.28 -28.29
N PRO A 89 37.87 -19.99 -28.99
CA PRO A 89 37.89 -18.96 -30.01
C PRO A 89 37.14 -19.40 -31.27
N ASP A 90 35.87 -19.01 -31.39
CA ASP A 90 35.10 -19.16 -32.63
C ASP A 90 35.57 -18.13 -33.67
N HIS A 91 36.46 -18.57 -34.56
CA HIS A 91 37.02 -17.73 -35.61
C HIS A 91 35.95 -17.23 -36.60
N ALA A 92 34.91 -18.03 -36.87
CA ALA A 92 33.87 -17.65 -37.83
C ALA A 92 32.92 -16.59 -37.25
N ALA A 93 32.58 -16.70 -35.96
CA ALA A 93 31.83 -15.66 -35.26
C ALA A 93 32.64 -14.36 -35.15
N PHE A 94 33.94 -14.47 -34.84
CA PHE A 94 34.85 -13.33 -34.76
C PHE A 94 34.98 -12.59 -36.10
N GLU A 95 35.20 -13.30 -37.22
CA GLU A 95 35.27 -12.65 -38.54
C GLU A 95 33.94 -11.98 -38.93
N LYS A 96 32.79 -12.57 -38.55
CA LYS A 96 31.47 -11.96 -38.78
C LYS A 96 31.25 -10.69 -37.97
N THR A 97 31.60 -10.68 -36.68
CA THR A 97 31.44 -9.49 -35.83
C THR A 97 32.42 -8.40 -36.23
N LEU A 98 33.67 -8.77 -36.55
CA LEU A 98 34.70 -7.85 -37.03
C LEU A 98 34.31 -7.20 -38.36
N SER A 99 33.83 -7.99 -39.34
CA SER A 99 33.36 -7.45 -40.62
C SER A 99 32.12 -6.56 -40.47
N ALA A 100 31.24 -6.84 -39.51
CA ALA A 100 30.11 -5.98 -39.19
C ALA A 100 30.55 -4.66 -38.53
N GLN A 101 31.56 -4.69 -37.66
CA GLN A 101 32.11 -3.48 -37.02
C GLN A 101 32.88 -2.60 -38.00
N LEU A 102 33.73 -3.19 -38.86
CA LEU A 102 34.43 -2.45 -39.93
C LEU A 102 33.44 -1.77 -40.88
N LYS A 103 32.36 -2.47 -41.29
CA LYS A 103 31.27 -1.86 -42.06
C LYS A 103 30.56 -0.71 -41.34
N ARG A 104 30.53 -0.71 -40.01
CA ARG A 104 29.87 0.31 -39.21
C ARG A 104 30.77 1.54 -39.03
N SER A 105 32.08 1.36 -38.86
CA SER A 105 33.05 2.47 -38.80
C SER A 105 33.25 3.12 -40.18
N GLU A 106 33.33 2.34 -41.27
CA GLU A 106 33.43 2.89 -42.64
C GLU A 106 32.19 3.72 -43.05
N LYS A 107 31.00 3.34 -42.55
CA LYS A 107 29.77 4.14 -42.73
C LYS A 107 29.78 5.48 -41.98
N LEU A 108 30.57 5.60 -40.91
CA LEU A 108 30.73 6.84 -40.16
C LEU A 108 31.77 7.78 -40.80
N GLU A 109 32.74 7.26 -41.56
CA GLU A 109 33.81 8.06 -42.21
C GLU A 109 33.60 8.36 -43.71
N GLY A 110 32.55 7.84 -44.35
CA GLY A 110 32.15 8.30 -45.70
C GLY A 110 33.05 7.86 -46.87
N GLY A 111 33.79 6.76 -46.73
CA GLY A 111 34.63 6.19 -47.79
C GLY A 111 33.95 5.06 -48.60
N ALA A 112 34.22 5.02 -49.91
CA ALA A 112 33.64 4.11 -50.91
C ALA A 112 33.83 2.60 -50.62
N PRO A 113 32.96 1.70 -51.16
CA PRO A 113 32.96 0.29 -50.79
C PRO A 113 34.13 -0.47 -51.44
N VAL A 114 34.97 -1.09 -50.60
CA VAL A 114 36.03 -2.00 -51.06
C VAL A 114 35.43 -3.38 -51.35
N THR A 115 35.68 -3.86 -52.56
CA THR A 115 35.27 -5.14 -53.13
C THR A 115 35.73 -6.35 -52.31
N ALA A 116 34.93 -7.41 -52.39
CA ALA A 116 35.13 -8.73 -51.79
C ALA A 116 36.52 -9.33 -52.10
N GLY A 117 37.42 -9.17 -51.14
CA GLY A 117 38.65 -9.93 -50.96
C GLY A 117 38.97 -9.80 -49.48
N SER A 118 39.04 -10.93 -48.78
CA SER A 118 39.33 -11.01 -47.34
C SER A 118 40.43 -10.01 -46.97
N PRO A 119 40.13 -8.94 -46.22
CA PRO A 119 41.14 -7.95 -45.89
C PRO A 119 42.14 -8.66 -44.98
N GLN A 120 43.33 -8.91 -45.51
CA GLN A 120 44.47 -9.30 -44.68
C GLN A 120 44.83 -8.05 -43.88
N LEU A 121 44.16 -7.91 -42.74
CA LEU A 121 44.29 -6.78 -41.85
C LEU A 121 45.74 -6.68 -41.41
N VAL A 122 46.36 -5.54 -41.71
CA VAL A 122 47.70 -5.23 -41.22
C VAL A 122 47.59 -5.15 -39.69
N PRO A 123 48.49 -5.77 -38.90
CA PRO A 123 48.36 -5.85 -37.44
C PRO A 123 48.10 -4.50 -36.73
N ARG A 124 48.53 -3.39 -37.33
CA ARG A 124 48.32 -2.02 -36.84
C ARG A 124 46.87 -1.55 -36.86
N ASP A 125 46.03 -2.01 -37.78
CA ASP A 125 44.63 -1.56 -37.89
C ASP A 125 43.74 -2.31 -36.89
N LEU A 126 44.08 -3.57 -36.59
CA LEU A 126 43.49 -4.35 -35.51
C LEU A 126 43.78 -3.73 -34.14
N GLU A 127 45.01 -3.27 -33.91
CA GLU A 127 45.39 -2.62 -32.65
C GLU A 127 44.55 -1.37 -32.39
N LYS A 128 44.36 -0.51 -33.40
CA LYS A 128 43.52 0.70 -33.30
C LYS A 128 42.07 0.36 -32.96
N LEU A 129 41.49 -0.60 -33.68
CA LEU A 129 40.11 -1.03 -33.47
C LEU A 129 39.91 -1.61 -32.05
N ILE A 130 40.88 -2.37 -31.55
CA ILE A 130 40.86 -2.91 -30.19
C ILE A 130 40.90 -1.78 -29.16
N THR A 131 41.73 -0.76 -29.36
CA THR A 131 41.76 0.42 -28.47
C THR A 131 40.44 1.18 -28.45
N GLU A 132 39.80 1.39 -29.60
CA GLU A 132 38.50 2.07 -29.69
C GLU A 132 37.39 1.27 -29.00
N LEU A 133 37.34 -0.04 -29.23
CA LEU A 133 36.37 -0.92 -28.59
C LEU A 133 36.57 -1.00 -27.08
N ARG A 134 37.83 -1.00 -26.60
CA ARG A 134 38.14 -0.91 -25.17
C ARG A 134 37.67 0.40 -24.57
N ALA A 135 37.92 1.53 -25.25
CA ALA A 135 37.44 2.84 -24.79
C ALA A 135 35.89 2.90 -24.72
N HIS A 136 35.19 2.28 -25.68
CA HIS A 136 33.74 2.15 -25.64
C HIS A 136 33.25 1.26 -24.48
N LEU A 137 33.96 0.16 -24.20
CA LEU A 137 33.68 -0.71 -23.06
C LEU A 137 33.87 0.00 -21.72
N ASP A 138 34.98 0.73 -21.57
CA ASP A 138 35.27 1.48 -20.35
C ASP A 138 34.25 2.63 -20.14
N ASN A 139 33.78 3.26 -21.21
CA ASN A 139 32.74 4.30 -21.15
C ASN A 139 31.35 3.79 -20.76
N MET A 140 31.02 2.51 -20.99
CA MET A 140 29.74 1.93 -20.55
C MET A 140 29.66 1.76 -19.03
N GLY A 141 30.80 1.78 -18.34
CA GLY A 141 30.87 1.58 -16.90
C GLY A 141 30.50 0.15 -16.48
N PRO A 142 30.49 -0.14 -15.17
CA PRO A 142 30.10 -1.44 -14.66
C PRO A 142 28.63 -1.72 -14.96
N VAL A 143 28.36 -2.79 -15.70
CA VAL A 143 27.01 -3.23 -16.03
C VAL A 143 26.36 -3.85 -14.79
N ASN A 144 25.23 -3.30 -14.35
CA ASN A 144 24.45 -3.88 -13.28
C ASN A 144 23.65 -5.07 -13.81
N LEU A 145 24.13 -6.29 -13.55
CA LEU A 145 23.48 -7.52 -13.96
C LEU A 145 22.19 -7.80 -13.16
N ASP A 146 22.06 -7.21 -11.96
CA ASP A 146 20.88 -7.36 -11.10
C ASP A 146 19.69 -6.50 -11.58
N ALA A 147 19.94 -5.54 -12.48
CA ALA A 147 18.93 -4.59 -12.97
C ALA A 147 17.73 -5.28 -13.66
N VAL A 148 17.92 -6.44 -14.26
CA VAL A 148 16.83 -7.21 -14.89
C VAL A 148 15.90 -7.77 -13.82
N HIS A 149 16.45 -8.36 -12.76
CA HIS A 149 15.67 -8.87 -11.64
C HIS A 149 14.97 -7.75 -10.87
N GLU A 150 15.67 -6.64 -10.61
CA GLU A 150 15.07 -5.46 -9.97
C GLU A 150 13.92 -4.87 -10.80
N TYR A 151 14.04 -4.85 -12.13
CA TYR A 151 12.98 -4.39 -13.01
C TYR A 151 11.73 -5.28 -12.89
N ASP A 152 11.90 -6.60 -12.92
CA ASP A 152 10.79 -7.54 -12.80
C ASP A 152 10.06 -7.39 -11.44
N GLU A 153 10.81 -7.30 -10.34
CA GLU A 153 10.24 -7.07 -9.00
C GLU A 153 9.50 -5.73 -8.90
N LEU A 154 10.07 -4.66 -9.49
CA LEU A 154 9.46 -3.34 -9.48
C LEU A 154 8.20 -3.30 -10.34
N GLU A 155 8.19 -4.01 -11.47
CA GLU A 155 7.04 -4.12 -12.36
C GLU A 155 5.89 -4.87 -11.69
N GLU A 156 6.16 -5.99 -10.99
CA GLU A 156 5.15 -6.70 -10.20
C GLU A 156 4.54 -5.81 -9.11
N ARG A 157 5.40 -5.09 -8.38
CA ARG A 157 4.95 -4.16 -7.33
C ARG A 157 4.13 -3.01 -7.91
N TYR A 158 4.53 -2.48 -9.07
CA TYR A 158 3.79 -1.44 -9.78
C TYR A 158 2.39 -1.93 -10.17
N LYS A 159 2.29 -3.09 -10.83
CA LYS A 159 1.02 -3.70 -11.24
C LYS A 159 0.09 -3.94 -10.04
N PHE A 160 0.64 -4.41 -8.92
CA PHE A 160 -0.13 -4.59 -7.69
C PHE A 160 -0.67 -3.26 -7.15
N LEU A 161 0.17 -2.24 -7.02
CA LEU A 161 -0.23 -0.93 -6.50
C LEU A 161 -1.22 -0.21 -7.43
N GLU A 162 -1.05 -0.35 -8.74
CA GLU A 162 -1.99 0.18 -9.73
C GLU A 162 -3.37 -0.48 -9.60
N ALA A 163 -3.43 -1.80 -9.46
CA ALA A 163 -4.68 -2.52 -9.22
C ALA A 163 -5.38 -2.05 -7.93
N GLN A 164 -4.63 -1.91 -6.83
CA GLN A 164 -5.15 -1.40 -5.56
C GLN A 164 -5.65 0.05 -5.67
N ASN A 165 -4.92 0.90 -6.40
CA ASN A 165 -5.32 2.30 -6.60
C ASN A 165 -6.62 2.41 -7.41
N ASN A 166 -6.74 1.60 -8.47
CA ASN A 166 -7.95 1.54 -9.28
C ASN A 166 -9.15 1.03 -8.47
N ASP A 167 -8.97 0.00 -7.65
CA ASP A 167 -10.02 -0.52 -6.78
C ASP A 167 -10.48 0.51 -5.74
N LEU A 168 -9.54 1.22 -5.11
CA LEU A 168 -9.85 2.30 -4.16
C LEU A 168 -10.59 3.47 -4.84
N THR A 169 -10.18 3.82 -6.04
CA THR A 169 -10.82 4.90 -6.82
C THR A 169 -12.24 4.52 -7.24
N ASN A 170 -12.45 3.27 -7.64
CA ASN A 170 -13.78 2.73 -7.95
C ASN A 170 -14.67 2.71 -6.70
N SER A 171 -14.16 2.17 -5.59
CA SER A 171 -14.88 2.13 -4.30
C SER A 171 -15.27 3.54 -3.83
N ARG A 172 -14.37 4.53 -3.99
CA ARG A 172 -14.67 5.93 -3.68
C ARG A 172 -15.83 6.46 -4.53
N ARG A 173 -15.84 6.17 -5.83
CA ARG A 173 -16.92 6.59 -6.73
C ARG A 173 -18.24 5.97 -6.32
N GLU A 174 -18.26 4.66 -6.07
CA GLU A 174 -19.46 3.95 -5.62
C GLU A 174 -20.02 4.51 -4.32
N LEU A 175 -19.15 4.81 -3.34
CA LEU A 175 -19.58 5.43 -2.08
C LEU A 175 -20.19 6.82 -2.30
N LEU A 176 -19.61 7.63 -3.20
CA LEU A 176 -20.17 8.95 -3.54
C LEU A 176 -21.54 8.83 -4.23
N ASP A 177 -21.72 7.83 -5.10
CA ASP A 177 -23.00 7.56 -5.76
C ASP A 177 -24.06 7.12 -4.74
N VAL A 178 -23.69 6.26 -3.79
CA VAL A 178 -24.58 5.85 -2.68
C VAL A 178 -24.99 7.06 -1.83
N ILE A 179 -24.03 7.93 -1.46
CA ILE A 179 -24.32 9.16 -0.71
C ILE A 179 -25.29 10.06 -1.49
N ALA A 180 -25.06 10.24 -2.79
CA ALA A 180 -25.95 11.03 -3.64
C ALA A 180 -27.37 10.45 -3.70
N HIS A 181 -27.49 9.12 -3.78
CA HIS A 181 -28.78 8.43 -3.77
C HIS A 181 -29.52 8.59 -2.44
N ILE A 182 -28.80 8.43 -1.31
CA ILE A 182 -29.36 8.65 0.04
C ILE A 182 -29.83 10.09 0.19
N ASN A 183 -29.03 11.07 -0.22
CA ASN A 183 -29.38 12.48 -0.14
C ASN A 183 -30.62 12.81 -0.98
N SER A 184 -30.72 12.27 -2.20
CA SER A 184 -31.89 12.44 -3.06
C SER A 184 -33.16 11.87 -2.42
N THR A 185 -33.06 10.65 -1.89
CA THR A 185 -34.18 9.97 -1.22
C THR A 185 -34.60 10.72 0.04
N THR A 186 -33.63 11.17 0.84
CA THR A 186 -33.86 11.93 2.07
C THR A 186 -34.54 13.27 1.77
N ARG A 187 -34.08 13.98 0.72
CA ARG A 187 -34.71 15.24 0.28
C ARG A 187 -36.15 15.02 -0.15
N LYS A 188 -36.45 13.96 -0.90
CA LYS A 188 -37.81 13.62 -1.31
C LYS A 188 -38.71 13.32 -0.11
N LEU A 189 -38.27 12.45 0.80
CA LEU A 189 -39.01 12.10 2.01
C LEU A 189 -39.24 13.34 2.90
N PHE A 190 -38.22 14.18 3.07
CA PHE A 190 -38.34 15.44 3.80
C PHE A 190 -39.39 16.36 3.16
N SER A 191 -39.35 16.58 1.85
CA SER A 191 -40.34 17.44 1.17
C SER A 191 -41.76 16.90 1.28
N GLU A 192 -41.96 15.58 1.12
CA GLU A 192 -43.27 14.92 1.27
C GLU A 192 -43.80 15.07 2.71
N THR A 193 -42.97 14.73 3.70
CA THR A 193 -43.34 14.84 5.11
C THR A 193 -43.55 16.28 5.56
N PHE A 194 -42.72 17.22 5.12
CA PHE A 194 -42.88 18.64 5.42
C PHE A 194 -44.18 19.20 4.85
N ALA A 195 -44.52 18.85 3.60
CA ALA A 195 -45.80 19.23 3.00
C ALA A 195 -46.99 18.70 3.81
N GLN A 196 -46.91 17.45 4.28
CA GLN A 196 -47.96 16.83 5.10
C GLN A 196 -48.07 17.49 6.48
N VAL A 197 -46.94 17.74 7.16
CA VAL A 197 -46.91 18.48 8.43
C VAL A 197 -47.48 19.89 8.26
N ARG A 198 -47.17 20.59 7.16
CA ARG A 198 -47.70 21.93 6.86
C ARG A 198 -49.22 21.94 6.73
N VAL A 199 -49.81 20.94 6.06
CA VAL A 199 -51.27 20.79 5.95
C VAL A 199 -51.89 20.50 7.30
N ASN A 200 -51.37 19.48 8.02
CA ASN A 200 -51.88 19.12 9.34
C ASN A 200 -51.76 20.28 10.34
N PHE A 201 -50.68 21.06 10.27
CA PHE A 201 -50.47 22.21 11.15
C PHE A 201 -51.51 23.31 10.92
N ARG A 202 -51.87 23.59 9.66
CA ARG A 202 -52.95 24.54 9.34
C ARG A 202 -54.29 24.11 9.93
N GLU A 203 -54.63 22.83 9.81
CA GLU A 203 -55.87 22.25 10.34
C GLU A 203 -55.88 22.27 11.88
N MET A 204 -54.81 21.75 12.51
CA MET A 204 -54.67 21.70 13.97
C MET A 204 -54.67 23.08 14.60
N PHE A 205 -54.03 24.06 13.95
CA PHE A 205 -54.05 25.44 14.42
C PHE A 205 -55.46 26.02 14.40
N MET A 206 -56.20 25.84 13.29
CA MET A 206 -57.59 26.33 13.19
C MET A 206 -58.50 25.69 14.24
N GLU A 207 -58.34 24.40 14.50
CA GLU A 207 -59.13 23.66 15.50
C GLU A 207 -58.83 24.14 16.93
N LEU A 208 -57.55 24.29 17.29
CA LEU A 208 -57.12 24.74 18.61
C LEU A 208 -57.46 26.22 18.88
N PHE A 209 -57.29 27.11 17.89
CA PHE A 209 -57.59 28.53 18.05
C PHE A 209 -59.04 28.91 17.71
N GLY A 210 -59.84 27.98 17.19
CA GLY A 210 -61.23 28.23 16.78
C GLY A 210 -61.32 29.26 15.64
N GLY A 211 -60.28 29.30 14.79
CA GLY A 211 -60.07 30.32 13.77
C GLY A 211 -58.60 30.74 13.65
N GLY A 212 -58.32 31.72 12.79
CA GLY A 212 -56.94 32.15 12.51
C GLY A 212 -56.27 31.37 11.36
N ARG A 213 -55.00 31.65 11.10
CA ARG A 213 -54.20 30.98 10.06
C ARG A 213 -52.77 30.80 10.56
N ALA A 214 -52.15 29.67 10.26
CA ALA A 214 -50.72 29.49 10.49
C ALA A 214 -50.09 28.81 9.29
N ASP A 215 -48.79 29.00 9.10
CA ASP A 215 -48.06 28.39 8.01
C ASP A 215 -46.60 28.10 8.36
N LEU A 216 -46.05 27.10 7.69
CA LEU A 216 -44.64 26.73 7.75
C LEU A 216 -43.98 27.03 6.41
N SER A 217 -42.86 27.75 6.45
CA SER A 217 -42.02 28.05 5.29
C SER A 217 -40.57 27.64 5.54
N LEU A 218 -39.88 27.21 4.49
CA LEU A 218 -38.45 26.98 4.51
C LEU A 218 -37.74 28.31 4.20
N LEU A 219 -36.65 28.61 4.91
CA LEU A 219 -35.85 29.81 4.64
C LEU A 219 -35.13 29.73 3.28
N ASP A 220 -34.74 28.53 2.86
CA ASP A 220 -34.16 28.26 1.55
C ASP A 220 -34.72 26.95 0.97
N GLU A 221 -35.46 27.04 -0.13
CA GLU A 221 -36.06 25.89 -0.80
C GLU A 221 -35.03 25.05 -1.58
N ASN A 222 -33.84 25.59 -1.86
CA ASN A 222 -32.81 24.88 -2.63
C ASN A 222 -32.02 23.88 -1.79
N ASP A 223 -31.91 24.13 -0.49
CA ASP A 223 -31.27 23.24 0.48
C ASP A 223 -32.14 22.94 1.70
N PRO A 224 -33.23 22.16 1.51
CA PRO A 224 -34.19 21.88 2.56
C PRO A 224 -33.60 21.12 3.76
N LEU A 225 -32.45 20.46 3.61
CA LEU A 225 -31.83 19.67 4.67
C LEU A 225 -31.01 20.52 5.66
N ASN A 226 -30.49 21.68 5.23
CA ASN A 226 -29.67 22.55 6.07
C ASN A 226 -30.34 23.90 6.37
N CYS A 227 -31.46 24.22 5.72
CA CYS A 227 -32.18 25.47 5.98
C CYS A 227 -33.00 25.43 7.27
N GLY A 228 -33.25 26.60 7.86
CA GLY A 228 -34.17 26.74 8.98
C GLY A 228 -35.64 26.74 8.53
N ILE A 229 -36.53 26.42 9.46
CA ILE A 229 -37.98 26.48 9.27
C ILE A 229 -38.51 27.75 9.96
N GLU A 230 -39.24 28.57 9.22
CA GLU A 230 -39.95 29.72 9.76
C GLU A 230 -41.42 29.37 10.04
N ILE A 231 -41.87 29.74 11.24
CA ILE A 231 -43.25 29.52 11.70
C ILE A 231 -43.97 30.87 11.73
N SER A 232 -45.00 31.00 10.90
CA SER A 232 -45.87 32.17 10.87
C SER A 232 -47.24 31.83 11.43
N ALA A 233 -47.76 32.67 12.33
CA ALA A 233 -49.06 32.44 12.95
C ALA A 233 -49.87 33.74 13.01
N LYS A 234 -51.16 33.62 12.75
CA LYS A 234 -52.17 34.67 12.80
C LYS A 234 -53.33 34.19 13.68
N PRO A 235 -53.28 34.44 15.00
CA PRO A 235 -54.40 34.21 15.90
C PRO A 235 -55.64 35.01 15.46
N PRO A 236 -56.86 34.60 15.86
CA PRO A 236 -58.08 35.31 15.52
C PRO A 236 -58.02 36.77 16.02
N GLY A 237 -58.27 37.72 15.12
CA GLY A 237 -58.27 39.16 15.42
C GLY A 237 -56.90 39.86 15.41
N LYS A 238 -55.79 39.15 15.13
CA LYS A 238 -54.43 39.74 15.02
C LYS A 238 -53.87 39.64 13.60
N GLN A 239 -52.77 40.37 13.34
CA GLN A 239 -52.01 40.24 12.09
C GLN A 239 -51.06 39.03 12.11
N LEU A 240 -50.52 38.66 10.95
CA LEU A 240 -49.52 37.59 10.83
C LEU A 240 -48.24 38.03 11.54
N GLN A 241 -47.76 37.24 12.49
CA GLN A 241 -46.56 37.52 13.27
C GLN A 241 -45.68 36.28 13.36
N SER A 242 -44.38 36.50 13.54
CA SER A 242 -43.43 35.44 13.89
C SER A 242 -43.68 34.97 15.33
N ILE A 243 -43.39 33.70 15.61
CA ILE A 243 -43.63 33.05 16.92
C ILE A 243 -43.03 33.82 18.11
N SER A 244 -41.91 34.52 17.91
CA SER A 244 -41.23 35.31 18.94
C SER A 244 -42.02 36.52 19.43
N LEU A 245 -43.00 36.98 18.67
CA LEU A 245 -43.83 38.16 18.98
C LEU A 245 -45.18 37.79 19.64
N LEU A 246 -45.46 36.50 19.83
CA LEU A 246 -46.70 36.02 20.44
C LEU A 246 -46.66 36.06 21.97
N SER A 247 -47.84 36.17 22.61
CA SER A 247 -47.95 36.05 24.07
C SER A 247 -47.57 34.64 24.55
N GLY A 248 -47.21 34.49 25.82
CA GLY A 248 -46.75 33.21 26.39
C GLY A 248 -47.72 32.04 26.16
N GLY A 249 -49.01 32.25 26.41
CA GLY A 249 -50.04 31.23 26.18
C GLY A 249 -50.33 30.95 24.70
N GLU A 250 -50.30 31.98 23.85
CA GLU A 250 -50.43 31.80 22.39
C GLU A 250 -49.25 31.01 21.83
N ARG A 251 -48.03 31.31 22.28
CA ARG A 251 -46.82 30.59 21.88
C ARG A 251 -46.88 29.12 22.27
N SER A 252 -47.34 28.81 23.48
CA SER A 252 -47.53 27.42 23.92
C SER A 252 -48.59 26.70 23.07
N MET A 253 -49.71 27.35 22.76
CA MET A 253 -50.73 26.79 21.85
C MET A 253 -50.20 26.52 20.44
N VAL A 254 -49.42 27.43 19.86
CA VAL A 254 -48.80 27.23 18.53
C VAL A 254 -47.84 26.04 18.57
N ALA A 255 -47.02 25.93 19.61
CA ALA A 255 -46.08 24.82 19.78
C ALA A 255 -46.83 23.47 19.91
N VAL A 256 -47.89 23.43 20.72
CA VAL A 256 -48.74 22.24 20.89
C VAL A 256 -49.41 21.85 19.56
N ALA A 257 -49.92 22.83 18.80
CA ALA A 257 -50.49 22.59 17.48
C ALA A 257 -49.47 21.97 16.50
N LEU A 258 -48.23 22.46 16.53
CA LEU A 258 -47.15 21.91 15.70
C LEU A 258 -46.76 20.49 16.12
N LEU A 259 -46.65 20.23 17.43
CA LEU A 259 -46.35 18.91 17.96
C LEU A 259 -47.42 17.88 17.54
N PHE A 260 -48.70 18.23 17.66
CA PHE A 260 -49.79 17.34 17.20
C PHE A 260 -49.81 17.18 15.67
N ALA A 261 -49.47 18.22 14.91
CA ALA A 261 -49.37 18.12 13.45
C ALA A 261 -48.27 17.15 13.00
N ILE A 262 -47.12 17.16 13.68
CA ILE A 262 -46.03 16.20 13.46
C ILE A 262 -46.49 14.79 13.87
N TYR A 263 -47.14 14.69 15.04
CA TYR A 263 -47.66 13.43 15.56
C TYR A 263 -48.67 12.76 14.63
N MET A 264 -49.50 13.53 13.93
CA MET A 264 -50.44 13.00 12.92
C MET A 264 -49.75 12.35 11.72
N VAL A 265 -48.55 12.80 11.35
CA VAL A 265 -47.80 12.22 10.22
C VAL A 265 -47.15 10.90 10.62
N ARG A 266 -46.66 10.80 11.85
CA ARG A 266 -46.11 9.56 12.42
C ARG A 266 -46.57 9.36 13.86
N PRO A 267 -47.71 8.66 14.08
CA PRO A 267 -48.22 8.44 15.42
C PRO A 267 -47.29 7.53 16.22
N SER A 268 -46.92 7.97 17.43
CA SER A 268 -46.17 7.16 18.40
C SER A 268 -47.15 6.39 19.29
N PRO A 269 -46.86 5.12 19.64
CA PRO A 269 -47.76 4.28 20.46
C PRO A 269 -48.07 4.88 21.84
N PHE A 270 -47.16 5.68 22.39
CA PHE A 270 -47.40 6.46 23.61
C PHE A 270 -46.85 7.89 23.48
N CYS A 271 -47.45 8.82 24.20
CA CYS A 271 -47.07 10.22 24.29
C CYS A 271 -47.10 10.68 25.75
N ILE A 272 -46.04 11.36 26.21
CA ILE A 272 -45.93 11.92 27.55
C ILE A 272 -45.97 13.43 27.44
N LEU A 273 -46.89 14.07 28.18
CA LEU A 273 -47.07 15.52 28.22
C LEU A 273 -46.89 15.99 29.66
N ASP A 274 -45.88 16.82 29.91
CA ASP A 274 -45.57 17.35 31.24
C ASP A 274 -45.90 18.84 31.31
N GLU A 275 -46.87 19.19 32.17
CA GLU A 275 -47.37 20.55 32.45
C GLU A 275 -47.63 21.43 31.22
N VAL A 276 -47.99 20.80 30.10
CA VAL A 276 -48.22 21.47 28.81
C VAL A 276 -49.37 22.49 28.90
N ASP A 277 -50.30 22.29 29.83
CA ASP A 277 -51.46 23.14 30.06
C ASP A 277 -51.23 24.28 31.08
N ALA A 278 -50.03 24.39 31.67
CA ALA A 278 -49.75 25.40 32.71
C ALA A 278 -49.81 26.85 32.21
N ALA A 279 -49.41 27.09 30.95
CA ALA A 279 -49.40 28.42 30.33
C ALA A 279 -50.71 28.77 29.59
N MET A 280 -51.69 27.88 29.63
CA MET A 280 -52.94 27.99 28.86
C MET A 280 -54.08 28.53 29.73
N ASP A 281 -54.98 29.31 29.13
CA ASP A 281 -56.19 29.76 29.80
C ASP A 281 -57.30 28.69 29.77
N GLU A 282 -58.34 28.87 30.59
CA GLU A 282 -59.42 27.87 30.72
C GLU A 282 -60.12 27.57 29.38
N GLY A 283 -60.24 28.57 28.50
CA GLY A 283 -60.83 28.42 27.18
C GLY A 283 -59.99 27.50 26.29
N ASN A 284 -58.68 27.72 26.22
CA ASN A 284 -57.76 26.94 25.40
C ASN A 284 -57.55 25.53 25.95
N ILE A 285 -57.55 25.34 27.28
CA ILE A 285 -57.48 24.00 27.91
C ILE A 285 -58.63 23.11 27.45
N ASN A 286 -59.87 23.63 27.41
CA ASN A 286 -61.01 22.86 26.94
C ASN A 286 -60.88 22.45 25.46
N ARG A 287 -60.21 23.26 24.63
CA ARG A 287 -59.96 22.94 23.21
C ARG A 287 -58.86 21.90 23.07
N PHE A 288 -57.79 22.04 23.83
CA PHE A 288 -56.70 21.07 23.92
C PHE A 288 -57.21 19.67 24.34
N ILE A 289 -58.08 19.61 25.35
CA ILE A 289 -58.72 18.35 25.78
C ILE A 289 -59.53 17.70 24.64
N ARG A 290 -60.32 18.48 23.90
CA ARG A 290 -61.10 17.94 22.75
C ARG A 290 -60.21 17.34 21.67
N VAL A 291 -59.08 17.99 21.41
CA VAL A 291 -58.08 17.50 20.47
C VAL A 291 -57.46 16.20 20.99
N LEU A 292 -57.09 16.13 22.27
CA LEU A 292 -56.57 14.92 22.91
C LEU A 292 -57.54 13.74 22.80
N ASP A 293 -58.83 13.95 23.07
CA ASP A 293 -59.87 12.91 23.00
C ASP A 293 -59.88 12.20 21.62
N ARG A 294 -59.55 12.93 20.54
CA ARG A 294 -59.44 12.36 19.18
C ARG A 294 -58.27 11.38 19.06
N PHE A 295 -57.15 11.67 19.70
CA PHE A 295 -55.93 10.87 19.60
C PHE A 295 -55.87 9.71 20.58
N VAL A 296 -56.59 9.78 21.70
CA VAL A 296 -56.67 8.71 22.72
C VAL A 296 -57.16 7.38 22.12
N GLN A 297 -57.96 7.41 21.05
CA GLN A 297 -58.39 6.19 20.34
C GLN A 297 -57.26 5.45 19.62
N GLN A 298 -56.22 6.18 19.22
CA GLN A 298 -55.13 5.64 18.41
C GLN A 298 -53.86 5.40 19.23
N SER A 299 -53.69 6.07 20.38
CA SER A 299 -52.45 6.03 21.14
C SER A 299 -52.63 6.38 22.62
N GLN A 300 -51.69 5.92 23.44
CA GLN A 300 -51.74 6.11 24.88
C GLN A 300 -51.13 7.46 25.30
N PHE A 301 -51.90 8.26 26.04
CA PHE A 301 -51.42 9.54 26.59
C PHE A 301 -51.15 9.42 28.10
N ILE A 302 -49.97 9.87 28.53
CA ILE A 302 -49.60 10.06 29.93
C ILE A 302 -49.44 11.55 30.14
N ILE A 303 -50.32 12.16 30.94
CA ILE A 303 -50.33 13.60 31.15
C ILE A 303 -50.02 13.88 32.62
N ILE A 304 -48.98 14.67 32.86
CA ILE A 304 -48.62 15.19 34.18
C ILE A 304 -49.15 16.63 34.23
N THR A 305 -50.10 16.88 35.13
CA THR A 305 -50.74 18.19 35.25
C THR A 305 -51.38 18.35 36.63
N HIS A 306 -51.49 19.61 37.07
CA HIS A 306 -52.29 20.01 38.24
C HIS A 306 -53.66 20.60 37.84
N ASN A 307 -53.98 20.64 36.54
CA ASN A 307 -55.19 21.26 36.04
C ASN A 307 -56.42 20.36 36.25
N LYS A 308 -57.38 20.84 37.04
CA LYS A 308 -58.61 20.09 37.37
C LYS A 308 -59.42 19.67 36.14
N ARG A 309 -59.42 20.46 35.06
CA ARG A 309 -60.18 20.15 33.83
C ARG A 309 -59.55 18.99 33.06
N THR A 310 -58.24 18.97 32.95
CA THR A 310 -57.48 17.89 32.30
C THR A 310 -57.57 16.61 33.12
N ILE A 311 -57.42 16.71 34.45
CA ILE A 311 -57.60 15.59 35.41
C ILE A 311 -58.99 14.97 35.30
N ALA A 312 -60.04 15.78 35.17
CA ALA A 312 -61.43 15.30 35.09
C ALA A 312 -61.75 14.47 33.84
N LYS A 313 -60.86 14.47 32.84
CA LYS A 313 -61.03 13.74 31.58
C LYS A 313 -60.17 12.48 31.47
N ALA A 314 -59.31 12.21 32.45
CA ALA A 314 -58.48 11.02 32.46
C ALA A 314 -59.29 9.76 32.83
N ASP A 315 -58.96 8.62 32.20
CA ASP A 315 -59.52 7.31 32.57
C ASP A 315 -58.93 6.77 33.88
N VAL A 316 -57.64 7.00 34.08
CA VAL A 316 -56.85 6.55 35.24
C VAL A 316 -56.00 7.72 35.73
N LEU A 317 -56.03 7.93 37.03
CA LEU A 317 -55.19 8.89 37.74
C LEU A 317 -54.12 8.16 38.54
N TYR A 318 -52.90 8.64 38.43
CA TYR A 318 -51.80 8.27 39.32
C TYR A 318 -51.40 9.50 40.13
N GLY A 319 -51.72 9.48 41.42
CA GLY A 319 -51.29 10.50 42.37
C GLY A 319 -49.94 10.12 42.96
N VAL A 320 -49.02 11.07 43.00
CA VAL A 320 -47.74 10.92 43.72
C VAL A 320 -47.87 11.64 45.05
N THR A 321 -47.71 10.91 46.16
CA THR A 321 -47.73 11.45 47.52
C THR A 321 -46.35 11.30 48.16
N MET A 322 -46.01 12.20 49.08
CA MET A 322 -44.81 12.10 49.90
C MET A 322 -45.25 11.97 51.36
N GLU A 323 -45.46 10.73 51.81
CA GLU A 323 -45.80 10.43 53.22
C GLU A 323 -44.58 10.69 54.12
N GLU A 324 -43.38 10.34 53.63
CA GLU A 324 -42.10 10.60 54.28
C GLU A 324 -41.27 11.59 53.45
N ARG A 325 -40.47 12.41 54.12
CA ARG A 325 -39.69 13.47 53.45
C ARG A 325 -38.65 12.84 52.54
N GLY A 326 -38.82 13.01 51.22
CA GLY A 326 -37.90 12.50 50.21
C GLY A 326 -38.23 11.10 49.67
N VAL A 327 -39.32 10.48 50.11
CA VAL A 327 -39.79 9.19 49.58
C VAL A 327 -41.15 9.39 48.92
N SER A 328 -41.18 9.27 47.59
CA SER A 328 -42.41 9.35 46.79
C SER A 328 -43.11 7.99 46.74
N LYS A 329 -44.41 7.99 47.00
CA LYS A 329 -45.29 6.82 46.90
C LYS A 329 -46.36 7.08 45.86
N LEU A 330 -46.70 6.05 45.10
CA LEU A 330 -47.61 6.16 43.97
C LEU A 330 -48.95 5.52 44.31
N VAL A 331 -50.03 6.26 44.11
CA VAL A 331 -51.41 5.85 44.38
C VAL A 331 -52.20 5.93 43.08
N GLY A 332 -52.73 4.81 42.61
CA GLY A 332 -53.56 4.74 41.40
C GLY A 332 -55.05 4.75 41.72
N MET A 333 -55.84 5.52 40.97
CA MET A 333 -57.31 5.52 41.03
C MET A 333 -57.86 5.49 39.59
N LYS A 334 -58.82 4.61 39.32
CA LYS A 334 -59.55 4.61 38.04
C LYS A 334 -60.78 5.50 38.17
N LEU A 335 -60.94 6.47 37.27
CA LEU A 335 -62.05 7.44 37.29
C LEU A 335 -63.29 6.97 36.52
N THR A 336 -63.18 5.91 35.71
CA THR A 336 -64.31 5.36 34.96
C THR A 336 -65.34 4.72 35.90
N VAL A 337 -66.62 5.09 35.74
CA VAL A 337 -67.76 4.37 36.32
C VAL A 337 -67.77 2.94 35.73
N PRO A 338 -67.96 1.87 36.53
CA PRO A 338 -68.11 0.54 35.96
C PRO A 338 -69.30 0.55 34.99
N GLN A 339 -69.07 0.25 33.71
CA GLN A 339 -70.16 -0.07 32.80
C GLN A 339 -70.95 -1.23 33.43
N GLN A 340 -72.21 -0.98 33.80
CA GLN A 340 -73.13 -2.04 34.16
C GLN A 340 -73.26 -2.95 32.95
N VAL A 341 -72.68 -4.14 33.04
CA VAL A 341 -72.97 -5.22 32.11
C VAL A 341 -74.46 -5.49 32.23
N SER A 342 -75.22 -5.18 31.19
CA SER A 342 -76.62 -5.57 31.06
C SER A 342 -76.70 -7.09 31.25
N LYS A 343 -77.29 -7.52 32.35
CA LYS A 343 -77.82 -8.88 32.50
C LYS A 343 -78.95 -9.03 31.50
N ASP A 344 -78.61 -9.44 30.29
CA ASP A 344 -79.49 -10.12 29.36
C ASP A 344 -78.62 -10.71 28.26
N LEU A 345 -78.17 -11.93 28.48
CA LEU A 345 -77.77 -12.92 27.46
C LEU A 345 -77.71 -14.26 28.17
N SER A 346 -78.89 -14.87 28.30
CA SER A 346 -79.05 -16.29 28.52
C SER A 346 -78.42 -17.07 27.37
N SER A 347 -77.57 -18.03 27.76
CA SER A 347 -77.21 -19.27 27.06
C SER A 347 -76.97 -19.18 25.54
N ASN A 348 -75.71 -19.26 25.14
CA ASN A 348 -75.25 -20.43 24.38
C ASN A 348 -73.72 -20.50 24.34
N GLY A 349 -73.22 -21.71 24.53
CA GLY A 349 -71.81 -22.01 24.59
C GLY A 349 -71.10 -21.79 23.26
N GLY A 350 -69.82 -21.41 23.39
CA GLY A 350 -68.89 -21.28 22.29
C GLY A 350 -67.54 -20.87 22.88
N GLU A 351 -66.63 -21.83 22.96
CA GLU A 351 -65.22 -21.61 23.33
C GLU A 351 -64.61 -20.50 22.47
N GLN A 352 -64.09 -19.45 23.11
CA GLN A 352 -63.15 -18.54 22.47
C GLN A 352 -61.99 -18.24 23.41
N ASN A 353 -60.80 -18.59 22.93
CA ASN A 353 -59.50 -18.39 23.54
C ASN A 353 -59.29 -16.96 24.05
N SER A 354 -59.21 -16.81 25.37
CA SER A 354 -58.64 -15.61 25.98
C SER A 354 -57.11 -15.71 25.96
N THR A 355 -56.47 -15.02 25.02
CA THR A 355 -55.05 -14.66 25.13
C THR A 355 -54.86 -13.74 26.33
N GLN A 356 -54.67 -14.33 27.51
CA GLN A 356 -54.12 -13.68 28.69
C GLN A 356 -52.69 -13.23 28.38
N ARG A 357 -52.50 -11.96 28.05
CA ARG A 357 -51.21 -11.30 28.30
C ARG A 357 -51.20 -10.82 29.74
N HIS A 358 -50.90 -11.76 30.63
CA HIS A 358 -50.37 -11.47 31.96
C HIS A 358 -49.05 -10.74 31.79
N LEU A 359 -48.95 -9.51 32.30
CA LEU A 359 -47.67 -8.92 32.68
C LEU A 359 -47.59 -8.98 34.20
N ALA A 360 -46.90 -10.03 34.66
CA ALA A 360 -46.43 -10.13 36.02
C ALA A 360 -45.34 -9.06 36.23
N LEU A 361 -45.52 -8.20 37.23
CA LEU A 361 -44.41 -7.45 37.79
C LEU A 361 -44.04 -8.11 39.13
N ALA A 362 -42.86 -8.71 39.12
CA ALA A 362 -42.23 -9.28 40.29
C ALA A 362 -41.95 -8.18 41.32
N MET A 363 -42.40 -8.40 42.55
CA MET A 363 -41.93 -7.68 43.73
C MET A 363 -40.59 -8.28 44.19
N ARG A 364 -39.66 -7.40 44.52
CA ARG A 364 -38.68 -7.62 45.60
C ARG A 364 -38.79 -6.46 46.57
#